data_AF-A0A0L8IRX3-F1
#
_entry.id   AF-A0A0L8IRX3-F1
#
_cell.length_a   1.000
_cell.length_b   1.000
_cell.length_c   1.000
_cell.angle_alpha   90.00
_cell.angle_beta   90.00
_cell.angle_gamma   90.00
#
_symmetry.space_group_name_H-M   'P 1'
#
loop_
_entity.id
_entity.type
_entity.pdbx_description
1 polymer ?
#
loop_
_entity_poly.entity_id
_entity_poly.type
_entity_poly.pdbx_seq_one_letter_code
_entity_poly.pdbx_strand_id
1 'polypeptide(L)' 'MAQQPRFLDEDPQETREWLESIESVLNTEGRPRAHYLIDQLLDFDVAQHGDFYGRVTTPYVNTIPSDRQQPYPG' A
#
# COMPACT_ATOMS: atom_id res chain seq x y z
N MET A 1 -17.03 0.08 15.24
CA MET A 1 -17.37 1.01 14.14
C MET A 1 -16.53 2.27 14.33
N ALA A 2 -15.24 2.26 13.95
CA ALA A 2 -14.41 3.45 14.06
C ALA A 2 -14.78 4.41 12.91
N GLN A 3 -15.33 5.57 13.28
CA GLN A 3 -15.70 6.61 12.35
C GLN A 3 -14.44 7.16 11.70
N GLN A 4 -14.33 6.94 10.39
CA GLN A 4 -13.21 7.36 9.57
C GLN A 4 -13.22 8.87 9.43
N PRO A 5 -12.11 9.59 9.67
CA PRO A 5 -11.98 10.92 9.08
C PRO A 5 -12.00 10.71 7.57
N ARG A 6 -13.05 11.22 6.92
CA ARG A 6 -13.13 11.27 5.48
C ARG A 6 -12.14 12.35 5.07
N PHE A 7 -10.87 11.99 4.90
CA PHE A 7 -9.90 12.88 4.27
C PHE A 7 -10.49 13.25 2.91
N LEU A 8 -10.84 14.51 2.77
CA LEU A 8 -11.22 15.07 1.48
C LEU A 8 -9.91 15.21 0.72
N ASP A 9 -9.78 14.49 -0.40
CA ASP A 9 -8.63 14.64 -1.27
C ASP A 9 -8.67 16.04 -1.88
N GLU A 10 -7.77 16.92 -1.42
CA GLU A 10 -7.70 18.32 -1.84
C GLU A 10 -7.18 18.46 -3.28
N ASP A 11 -6.37 17.49 -3.76
CA ASP A 11 -5.88 17.42 -5.14
C ASP A 11 -5.98 15.99 -5.73
N PRO A 12 -7.15 15.64 -6.30
CA PRO A 12 -7.35 14.34 -6.95
C PRO A 12 -6.54 14.13 -8.23
N GLN A 13 -5.93 15.17 -8.80
CA GLN A 13 -5.05 15.04 -9.96
C GLN A 13 -3.69 14.55 -9.51
N GLU A 14 -3.10 15.20 -8.50
CA GLU A 14 -1.84 14.76 -7.88
C GLU A 14 -1.95 13.31 -7.40
N THR A 15 -3.02 12.97 -6.65
CA THR A 15 -3.25 11.59 -6.20
C THR A 15 -3.23 10.59 -7.36
N ARG A 16 -3.79 10.95 -8.52
CA ARG A 16 -3.78 10.08 -9.71
C ARG A 16 -2.38 9.93 -10.28
N GLU A 17 -1.62 11.01 -10.38
CA GLU A 17 -0.25 10.99 -10.91
C GLU A 17 0.68 10.14 -10.04
N TRP A 18 0.51 10.18 -8.71
CA TRP A 18 1.23 9.30 -7.80
C TRP A 18 0.86 7.83 -7.98
N LEU A 19 -0.42 7.52 -8.16
CA LEU A 19 -0.88 6.15 -8.42
C LEU A 19 -0.35 5.61 -9.76
N GLU A 20 -0.41 6.41 -10.81
CA GLU A 20 0.15 6.09 -12.13
C GLU A 20 1.67 5.86 -12.06
N SER A 21 2.37 6.66 -11.25
CA SER A 21 3.81 6.50 -11.03
C SER A 21 4.15 5.17 -10.37
N ILE A 22 3.39 4.75 -9.34
CA ILE A 22 3.58 3.44 -8.71
C ILE A 22 3.21 2.29 -9.65
N GLU A 23 2.16 2.45 -10.46
CA GLU A 23 1.79 1.47 -11.48
C GLU A 23 2.91 1.28 -12.52
N SER A 24 3.54 2.37 -12.96
CA SER A 24 4.69 2.32 -13.86
C SER A 24 5.87 1.54 -13.26
N VAL A 25 6.18 1.77 -11.99
CA VAL A 25 7.22 1.02 -11.26
C VAL A 25 6.83 -0.46 -11.12
N LEU A 26 5.57 -0.76 -10.82
CA LEU A 26 5.08 -2.14 -10.75
C LEU A 26 5.26 -2.88 -12.07
N ASN A 27 4.99 -2.23 -13.20
CA ASN A 27 5.11 -2.81 -14.52
C ASN A 27 6.57 -2.98 -14.99
N THR A 28 7.46 -2.06 -14.56
CA THR A 28 8.85 -2.02 -15.03
C THR A 28 9.81 -2.81 -14.12
N GLU A 29 9.69 -2.62 -12.81
CA GLU A 29 10.62 -3.16 -11.80
C GLU A 29 9.97 -4.26 -10.93
N GLY A 30 8.64 -4.37 -10.96
CA GLY A 30 7.90 -5.41 -10.25
C GLY A 30 7.47 -5.05 -8.83
N ARG A 31 6.67 -5.94 -8.24
CA ARG A 31 6.08 -5.78 -6.90
C ARG A 31 7.08 -5.50 -5.77
N PRO A 32 8.25 -6.17 -5.68
CA PRO A 32 9.19 -5.93 -4.59
C PRO A 32 9.68 -4.49 -4.52
N ARG A 33 9.94 -3.87 -5.68
CA ARG A 33 10.40 -2.50 -5.76
C ARG A 33 9.33 -1.50 -5.35
N ALA A 34 8.11 -1.67 -5.86
CA ALA A 34 6.99 -0.79 -5.52
C ALA A 34 6.69 -0.80 -4.02
N HIS A 35 6.71 -1.97 -3.38
CA HIS A 35 6.56 -2.08 -1.93
C HIS A 35 7.68 -1.36 -1.19
N TYR A 36 8.93 -1.54 -1.61
CA TYR A 36 10.05 -0.81 -1.03
C TYR A 36 9.85 0.71 -1.08
N LEU A 37 9.38 1.27 -2.20
CA LEU A 37 9.14 2.71 -2.31
C LEU A 37 8.03 3.18 -1.37
N ILE A 38 6.95 2.41 -1.24
CA ILE A 38 5.87 2.71 -0.31
C ILE A 38 6.39 2.71 1.13
N ASP A 39 7.16 1.69 1.52
CA ASP A 39 7.76 1.61 2.85
C ASP A 39 8.65 2.82 3.15
N GLN A 40 9.47 3.25 2.17
CA GLN A 40 10.30 4.46 2.33
C GLN A 40 9.49 5.74 2.48
N LEU A 41 8.36 5.88 1.78
CA LEU A 41 7.47 7.04 1.95
C LEU A 41 6.80 7.05 3.32
N LEU A 42 6.40 5.88 3.81
CA LEU A 42 5.84 5.72 5.16
C LEU A 42 6.90 6.06 6.23
N ASP A 43 8.12 5.54 6.10
CA ASP A 43 9.22 5.85 7.02
C ASP A 43 9.55 7.35 7.02
N PHE A 44 9.51 7.99 5.85
CA PHE A 44 9.72 9.43 5.71
C PHE A 44 8.67 10.25 6.46
N ASP A 45 7.38 9.92 6.30
CA ASP A 45 6.27 10.59 6.99
C ASP A 45 6.40 10.47 8.52
N VAL A 46 6.67 9.25 9.01
CA VAL A 46 6.90 9.00 10.44
C VAL A 46 8.07 9.83 10.98
N ALA A 47 9.17 9.89 10.24
CA ALA A 47 10.34 10.64 10.65
C ALA A 47 10.08 12.16 10.74
N GLN A 48 9.19 12.70 9.90
CA GLN A 48 8.87 14.13 9.87
C GLN A 48 7.78 14.53 10.88
N HIS A 49 6.78 13.68 11.10
CA HIS A 49 5.58 14.05 11.83
C HIS A 49 5.41 13.32 13.18
N GLY A 50 6.25 12.34 13.49
CA GLY A 50 6.32 11.68 14.80
C GLY A 50 5.16 10.74 15.12
N ASP A 51 4.02 10.87 14.43
CA ASP A 51 2.84 10.04 14.57
C ASP A 51 2.54 9.30 13.26
N PHE A 52 2.60 7.97 13.29
CA PHE A 52 2.12 7.15 12.19
C PHE A 52 0.59 7.04 12.27
N TYR A 53 -0.14 7.76 11.41
CA TYR A 53 -1.56 7.50 11.14
C TYR A 53 -1.75 6.45 10.04
N GLY A 54 -0.74 5.62 9.77
CA GLY A 54 -0.85 4.54 8.80
C GLY A 54 -1.77 3.45 9.34
N ARG A 55 -2.88 3.21 8.64
CA ARG A 55 -3.67 1.99 8.78
C ARG A 55 -2.72 0.79 8.63
N VAL A 56 -2.32 0.18 9.74
CA VAL A 56 -1.81 -1.19 9.75
C VAL A 56 -3.01 -2.12 9.51
N THR A 57 -3.60 -2.01 8.33
CA THR A 57 -4.53 -3.00 7.81
C THR A 57 -3.82 -3.60 6.63
N THR A 58 -3.04 -4.65 6.87
CA THR A 58 -2.80 -5.65 5.83
C THR A 58 -4.17 -5.95 5.23
N PRO A 59 -4.38 -5.80 3.91
CA PRO A 59 -5.66 -6.15 3.31
C PRO A 59 -6.03 -7.55 3.80
N TYR A 60 -7.27 -7.75 4.22
CA TYR A 60 -7.78 -9.05 4.68
C TYR A 60 -7.93 -9.97 3.47
N VAL A 61 -6.81 -10.32 2.87
CA VAL A 61 -6.66 -11.19 1.72
C VAL A 61 -5.54 -12.16 2.06
N ASN A 62 -5.73 -13.43 1.69
CA ASN A 62 -4.72 -14.45 1.89
C ASN A 62 -3.41 -14.02 1.18
N THR A 63 -2.31 -14.01 1.93
CA THR A 63 -0.96 -13.75 1.39
C THR A 63 -0.52 -14.83 0.39
N ILE A 64 -1.16 -16.01 0.44
CA ILE A 64 -0.97 -17.11 -0.51
C ILE A 64 -2.14 -17.07 -1.50
N PRO A 65 -1.89 -16.79 -2.80
CA PRO A 65 -2.92 -16.87 -3.81
C PRO A 65 -3.33 -18.34 -4.04
N SER A 66 -4.56 -18.58 -4.47
CA SER A 66 -5.17 -19.93 -4.53
C SER A 66 -4.40 -20.93 -5.39
N ASP A 67 -3.70 -20.44 -6.41
CA ASP A 67 -2.81 -21.21 -7.29
C ASP A 67 -1.51 -21.68 -6.61
N ARG A 68 -1.13 -21.06 -5.49
CA ARG A 68 0.06 -21.40 -4.69
C ARG A 68 -0.27 -22.09 -3.36
N GLN A 69 -1.55 -22.36 -3.10
CA GLN A 69 -1.95 -23.14 -1.93
C GLN A 69 -1.57 -24.61 -2.16
N GLN A 70 -0.81 -25.19 -1.24
CA GLN A 70 -0.51 -26.63 -1.28
C GLN A 70 -1.81 -27.43 -1.12
N PRO A 71 -1.93 -28.60 -1.79
CA PRO A 71 -3.06 -29.49 -1.57
C PRO A 71 -3.19 -29.87 -0.09
N TYR A 72 -4.42 -29.94 0.40
CA TYR A 72 -4.68 -30.38 1.78
C TYR A 72 -4.27 -31.87 1.92
N PRO A 73 -3.54 -32.26 2.97
CA PRO A 73 -2.97 -33.60 3.11
C PRO A 73 -3.96 -34.68 3.59
N GLY A 74 -5.28 -34.43 3.50
CA GLY A 74 -6.34 -35.26 4.06
C GLY A 74 -7.20 -35.95 3.02
#